data_AF-X1QVL4-F1
#
_entry.id   AF-X1QVL4-F1
#
_cell.length_a   1.000
_cell.length_b   1.000
_cell.length_c   1.000
_cell.angle_alpha   90.00
_cell.angle_beta   90.00
_cell.angle_gamma   90.00
#
_symmetry.space_group_name_H-M   'P 1'
#
loop_
_entity.id
_entity.type
_entity.pdbx_description
1 polymer ?
#
loop_
_entity_poly.entity_id
_entity_poly.type
_entity_poly.pdbx_seq_one_letter_code
_entity_poly.pdbx_strand_id
1 'polypeptide(L)'
;AVTGLSIVCVAFLGLVIISLVFKGKSVIVNGYAMGASLMALFARAGGGIYTKGADMGADLVGKVEEGIPEDDPRNAGVIADNVGDNVGDVAGLGADLLESYVESIIATLAIATSMVLISSSYRPLSYLPFYLASWGIISSLIGIAWIKGVRIKDPQSRLNSGTYLGAILMIAGSFFIIRYLGIAYENYSLLGPFWAIIAGVISGL
;
A
#
# COMPACT_ATOMS: atom_id res chain seq x y z
N ALA A 1 12.53 -2.19 1.40
CA ALA A 1 12.18 -2.94 2.63
C ALA A 1 11.85 -2.00 3.80
N VAL A 2 12.80 -1.16 4.26
CA VAL A 2 12.57 -0.24 5.41
C VAL A 2 11.39 0.69 5.16
N THR A 3 11.40 1.43 4.04
CA THR A 3 10.34 2.39 3.70
C THR A 3 8.97 1.72 3.60
N GLY A 4 8.85 0.66 2.79
CA GLY A 4 7.59 -0.07 2.60
C GLY A 4 7.00 -0.67 3.88
N LEU A 5 7.83 -1.34 4.70
CA LEU A 5 7.35 -1.88 5.98
C LEU A 5 6.96 -0.77 6.96
N SER A 6 7.73 0.32 7.01
CA SER A 6 7.43 1.45 7.90
C SER A 6 6.11 2.10 7.54
N ILE A 7 5.87 2.37 6.25
CA ILE A 7 4.62 2.95 5.76
C ILE A 7 3.44 2.06 6.14
N VAL A 8 3.47 0.78 5.78
CA VAL A 8 2.35 -0.15 6.03
C VAL A 8 2.11 -0.32 7.53
N CYS A 9 3.16 -0.48 8.33
CA CYS A 9 3.02 -0.67 9.78
C CYS A 9 2.52 0.59 10.49
N VAL A 10 3.02 1.79 10.14
CA VAL A 10 2.55 3.05 10.72
C VAL A 10 1.11 3.33 10.32
N ALA A 11 0.78 3.12 9.04
CA ALA A 11 -0.58 3.28 8.52
C ALA A 11 -1.58 2.36 9.24
N PHE A 12 -1.22 1.08 9.36
CA PHE A 12 -2.04 0.08 10.04
C PHE A 12 -2.17 0.37 11.54
N LEU A 13 -1.07 0.72 12.21
CA LEU A 13 -1.06 1.07 13.62
C LEU A 13 -1.94 2.30 13.90
N GLY A 14 -1.81 3.36 13.09
CA GLY A 14 -2.65 4.55 13.17
C GLY A 14 -4.13 4.22 13.03
N LEU A 15 -4.47 3.38 12.06
CA LEU A 15 -5.85 2.92 11.86
C LEU A 15 -6.39 2.12 13.05
N VAL A 16 -5.59 1.21 13.62
CA VAL A 16 -5.97 0.44 14.82
C VAL A 16 -6.15 1.33 16.04
N ILE A 17 -5.26 2.31 16.25
CA ILE A 17 -5.39 3.26 17.37
C ILE A 17 -6.66 4.07 17.25
N ILE A 18 -6.93 4.63 16.07
CA ILE A 18 -8.14 5.43 15.82
C ILE A 18 -9.40 4.56 16.00
N SER A 19 -9.40 3.34 15.48
CA SER A 19 -10.55 2.44 15.60
C SER A 19 -10.83 2.06 17.06
N LEU A 20 -9.80 1.86 17.89
CA LEU A 20 -9.94 1.57 19.31
C LEU A 20 -10.42 2.78 20.12
N VAL A 21 -9.79 3.95 19.94
CA VAL A 21 -10.12 5.19 20.66
C VAL A 21 -11.56 5.62 20.39
N PHE A 22 -11.98 5.56 19.12
CA PHE A 22 -13.31 6.00 18.71
C PHE A 22 -14.35 4.87 18.65
N LYS A 23 -14.04 3.70 19.24
CA LYS A 23 -14.93 2.53 19.33
C LYS A 23 -15.53 2.11 17.98
N GLY A 24 -14.76 2.24 16.91
CA GLY A 24 -15.18 1.87 15.55
C GLY A 24 -16.26 2.76 14.94
N LYS A 25 -16.43 4.01 15.39
CA LYS A 25 -17.33 4.97 14.72
C LYS A 25 -16.84 5.26 13.29
N SER A 26 -17.50 4.63 12.31
CA SER A 26 -17.11 4.67 10.89
C SER A 26 -16.91 6.09 10.35
N VAL A 27 -17.75 7.07 10.73
CA VAL A 27 -17.62 8.46 10.29
C VAL A 27 -16.26 9.08 10.69
N ILE A 28 -15.77 8.78 11.88
CA ILE A 28 -14.50 9.32 12.38
C ILE A 28 -13.32 8.61 11.71
N VAL A 29 -13.44 7.30 11.50
CA VAL A 29 -12.43 6.51 10.79
C VAL A 29 -12.32 6.97 9.33
N ASN A 30 -13.43 7.32 8.66
CA ASN A 30 -13.39 7.87 7.30
C ASN A 30 -12.63 9.20 7.22
N GLY A 31 -12.64 10.01 8.29
CA GLY A 31 -11.84 11.22 8.37
C GLY A 31 -10.32 10.95 8.31
N TYR A 32 -9.86 9.78 8.78
CA TYR A 32 -8.47 9.37 8.64
C TYR A 32 -8.08 9.09 7.19
N ALA A 33 -8.94 8.37 6.44
CA ALA A 33 -8.77 8.19 4.99
C ALA A 33 -8.71 9.54 4.27
N MET A 34 -9.67 10.43 4.55
CA MET A 34 -9.72 11.76 3.91
C MET A 34 -8.45 12.58 4.18
N GLY A 35 -7.92 12.54 5.40
CA GLY A 35 -6.66 13.20 5.74
C GLY A 35 -5.46 12.60 5.03
N ALA A 36 -5.40 11.27 4.92
CA ALA A 36 -4.35 10.57 4.19
C ALA A 36 -4.36 10.95 2.71
N SER A 37 -5.53 10.94 2.04
CA SER A 37 -5.69 11.32 0.64
C SER A 37 -5.28 12.77 0.38
N LEU A 38 -5.69 13.71 1.24
CA LEU A 38 -5.33 15.12 1.09
C LEU A 38 -3.81 15.33 1.18
N MET A 39 -3.16 14.67 2.14
CA MET A 39 -1.71 14.75 2.28
C MET A 39 -0.99 14.08 1.10
N ALA A 40 -1.46 12.90 0.66
CA ALA A 40 -0.89 12.18 -0.48
C ALA A 40 -0.99 12.98 -1.77
N LEU A 41 -2.11 13.67 -2.00
CA LEU A 41 -2.30 14.56 -3.14
C LEU A 41 -1.22 15.65 -3.19
N PHE A 42 -1.01 16.37 -2.08
CA PHE A 42 -0.01 17.44 -2.04
C PHE A 42 1.42 16.92 -2.09
N ALA A 43 1.73 15.81 -1.41
CA ALA A 43 3.05 15.19 -1.45
C ALA A 43 3.41 14.73 -2.86
N ARG A 44 2.47 14.10 -3.58
CA ARG A 44 2.67 13.60 -4.94
C ARG A 44 2.73 14.73 -5.96
N ALA A 45 1.80 15.68 -5.91
CA ALA A 45 1.78 16.81 -6.83
C ALA A 45 3.01 17.71 -6.62
N GLY A 46 3.30 18.08 -5.37
CA GLY A 46 4.44 18.91 -5.03
C GLY A 46 5.78 18.23 -5.33
N GLY A 47 5.94 16.99 -4.89
CA GLY A 47 7.16 16.20 -5.17
C GLY A 47 7.35 15.91 -6.64
N GLY A 48 6.27 15.56 -7.36
CA GLY A 48 6.28 15.30 -8.80
C GLY A 48 6.66 16.52 -9.64
N ILE A 49 6.12 17.70 -9.31
CA ILE A 49 6.51 18.96 -9.96
C ILE A 49 7.98 19.26 -9.71
N TYR A 50 8.46 19.05 -8.48
CA TYR A 50 9.86 19.30 -8.12
C TYR A 50 10.83 18.36 -8.86
N THR A 51 10.63 17.04 -8.77
CA THR A 51 11.51 16.05 -9.43
C THR A 51 11.50 16.24 -10.94
N LYS A 52 10.32 16.24 -11.58
CA LYS A 52 10.28 16.31 -13.05
C LYS A 52 10.71 17.66 -13.60
N GLY A 53 10.51 18.75 -12.86
CA GLY A 53 11.07 20.05 -13.22
C GLY A 53 12.60 20.07 -13.18
N ALA A 54 13.20 19.45 -12.17
CA ALA A 54 14.64 19.39 -12.01
C ALA A 54 15.31 18.41 -13.00
N ASP A 55 14.79 17.18 -13.10
CA ASP A 55 15.20 16.10 -14.01
C ASP A 55 15.23 16.61 -15.46
N MET A 56 14.10 17.12 -15.97
CA MET A 56 14.03 17.66 -17.34
C MET A 56 15.00 18.83 -17.57
N GLY A 57 15.17 19.72 -16.59
CA GLY A 57 16.06 20.87 -16.71
C GLY A 57 17.53 20.47 -16.73
N ALA A 58 17.93 19.54 -15.85
CA ALA A 58 19.29 19.04 -15.75
C ALA A 58 19.66 18.24 -17.01
N ASP A 59 18.77 17.37 -17.47
CA ASP A 59 19.03 16.48 -18.61
C ASP A 59 19.08 17.22 -19.94
N LEU A 60 18.15 18.14 -20.20
CA LEU A 60 18.12 18.86 -21.48
C LEU A 60 19.36 19.73 -21.64
N VAL A 61 19.69 20.53 -20.63
CA VAL A 61 20.85 21.44 -20.72
C VAL A 61 22.16 20.65 -20.65
N GLY A 62 22.26 19.66 -19.76
CA GLY A 62 23.47 18.87 -19.59
C GLY A 62 23.76 17.95 -20.77
N LYS A 63 22.85 17.02 -21.07
CA LYS A 63 23.08 15.97 -22.06
C LYS A 63 22.91 16.48 -23.50
N VAL A 64 21.91 17.32 -23.75
CA VAL A 64 21.53 17.70 -25.13
C VAL A 64 22.23 18.97 -25.60
N GLU A 65 22.31 20.00 -24.77
CA GLU A 65 22.92 21.29 -25.17
C GLU A 65 24.44 21.30 -24.98
N GLU A 66 24.92 20.95 -23.79
CA GLU A 66 26.34 21.01 -23.44
C GLU A 66 27.10 19.70 -23.73
N GLY A 67 26.39 18.60 -23.95
CA GLY A 67 26.98 17.29 -24.25
C GLY A 67 27.80 16.72 -23.09
N ILE A 68 27.53 17.14 -21.86
CA ILE A 68 28.15 16.60 -20.65
C ILE A 68 27.39 15.34 -20.17
N PRO A 69 28.05 14.43 -19.44
CA PRO A 69 27.39 13.24 -18.90
C PRO A 69 26.20 13.56 -17.99
N GLU A 70 25.30 12.60 -17.86
CA GLU A 70 24.27 12.56 -16.81
C GLU A 70 24.89 12.70 -15.41
N ASP A 71 24.21 13.40 -14.51
CA ASP A 71 24.66 13.63 -13.13
C ASP A 71 26.05 14.29 -13.01
N ASP A 72 26.49 15.03 -14.02
CA ASP A 72 27.79 15.69 -13.97
C ASP A 72 27.81 16.79 -12.89
N PRO A 73 28.82 16.83 -12.00
CA PRO A 73 28.89 17.80 -10.91
C PRO A 73 28.99 19.26 -11.36
N ARG A 74 29.29 19.52 -12.64
CA ARG A 74 29.29 20.87 -13.23
C ARG A 74 27.88 21.38 -13.54
N ASN A 75 26.89 20.48 -13.64
CA ASN A 75 25.51 20.84 -13.90
C ASN A 75 24.80 21.23 -12.60
N ALA A 76 24.40 22.50 -12.50
CA ALA A 76 23.74 23.04 -11.32
C ALA A 76 22.38 22.38 -11.02
N GLY A 77 21.75 21.74 -12.02
CA GLY A 77 20.47 21.03 -11.86
C GLY A 77 20.57 19.70 -11.11
N VAL A 78 21.75 19.08 -11.07
CA VAL A 78 21.93 17.71 -10.55
C VAL A 78 21.60 17.58 -9.06
N ILE A 79 21.85 18.62 -8.26
CA ILE A 79 21.46 18.61 -6.84
C ILE A 79 19.92 18.61 -6.72
N ALA A 80 19.24 19.43 -7.52
CA ALA A 80 17.79 19.50 -7.48
C ALA A 80 17.15 18.20 -7.99
N ASP A 81 17.77 17.55 -8.98
CA ASP A 81 17.34 16.27 -9.52
C ASP A 81 17.40 15.16 -8.45
N ASN A 82 18.58 14.97 -7.85
CA ASN A 82 18.79 13.99 -6.78
C ASN A 82 17.94 14.25 -5.52
N VAL A 83 17.69 15.52 -5.19
CA VAL A 83 16.73 15.88 -4.13
C VAL A 83 15.31 15.52 -4.58
N GLY A 84 14.98 15.77 -5.84
CA GLY A 84 13.72 15.43 -6.45
C GLY A 84 13.37 13.96 -6.35
N ASP A 85 14.30 13.06 -6.64
CA ASP A 85 14.08 11.61 -6.50
C ASP A 85 13.65 11.23 -5.08
N ASN A 86 14.23 11.87 -4.06
CA ASN A 86 13.86 11.61 -2.67
C ASN A 86 12.50 12.22 -2.30
N VAL A 87 12.19 13.42 -2.81
CA VAL A 87 10.95 14.13 -2.47
C VAL A 87 9.75 13.59 -3.26
N GLY A 88 9.90 13.35 -4.56
CA GLY A 88 8.88 12.82 -5.44
C GLY A 88 8.78 11.31 -5.35
N ASP A 89 9.81 10.61 -5.80
CA ASP A 89 9.74 9.18 -6.06
C ASP A 89 9.77 8.34 -4.77
N VAL A 90 10.33 8.87 -3.68
CA VAL A 90 10.29 8.20 -2.37
C VAL A 90 9.16 8.72 -1.49
N ALA A 91 9.14 10.01 -1.15
CA ALA A 91 8.16 10.53 -0.20
C ALA A 91 6.74 10.61 -0.82
N GLY A 92 6.63 11.05 -2.08
CA GLY A 92 5.36 11.09 -2.81
C GLY A 92 4.76 9.70 -3.02
N LEU A 93 5.55 8.74 -3.53
CA LEU A 93 5.11 7.35 -3.67
C LEU A 93 4.75 6.72 -2.32
N GLY A 94 5.51 7.04 -1.27
CA GLY A 94 5.23 6.54 0.07
C GLY A 94 3.88 6.99 0.62
N ALA A 95 3.53 8.26 0.39
CA ALA A 95 2.24 8.81 0.79
C ALA A 95 1.07 8.23 -0.03
N ASP A 96 1.27 8.02 -1.34
CA ASP A 96 0.30 7.37 -2.24
C ASP A 96 -0.03 5.93 -1.79
N LEU A 97 1.00 5.14 -1.53
CA LEU A 97 0.81 3.76 -1.06
C LEU A 97 0.15 3.71 0.33
N LEU A 98 0.47 4.66 1.21
CA LEU A 98 -0.18 4.79 2.51
C LEU A 98 -1.68 5.05 2.35
N GLU A 99 -2.03 6.03 1.52
CA GLU A 99 -3.42 6.39 1.22
C GLU A 99 -4.18 5.17 0.70
N SER A 100 -3.73 4.59 -0.41
CA SER A 100 -4.41 3.47 -1.08
C SER A 100 -4.62 2.29 -0.14
N TYR A 101 -3.62 2.01 0.72
CA TYR A 101 -3.70 0.95 1.72
C TYR A 101 -4.74 1.25 2.81
N VAL A 102 -4.72 2.46 3.37
CA VAL A 102 -5.67 2.87 4.43
C VAL A 102 -7.10 2.92 3.90
N GLU A 103 -7.30 3.52 2.73
CA GLU A 103 -8.61 3.73 2.14
C GLU A 103 -9.30 2.40 1.78
N SER A 104 -8.56 1.43 1.22
CA SER A 104 -9.13 0.11 0.92
C SER A 104 -9.61 -0.64 2.17
N ILE A 105 -8.88 -0.55 3.28
CA ILE A 105 -9.27 -1.14 4.57
C ILE A 105 -10.49 -0.42 5.15
N ILE A 106 -10.52 0.91 5.09
CA ILE A 106 -11.63 1.72 5.60
C ILE A 106 -12.89 1.53 4.77
N ALA A 107 -12.80 1.47 3.45
CA ALA A 107 -13.94 1.21 2.57
C ALA A 107 -14.57 -0.15 2.90
N THR A 108 -13.75 -1.18 3.07
CA THR A 108 -14.20 -2.50 3.49
C THR A 108 -14.85 -2.46 4.89
N LEU A 109 -14.26 -1.73 5.83
CA LEU A 109 -14.82 -1.55 7.18
C LEU A 109 -16.17 -0.81 7.14
N ALA A 110 -16.31 0.23 6.32
CA ALA A 110 -17.55 0.99 6.19
C ALA A 110 -18.69 0.08 5.71
N ILE A 111 -18.44 -0.75 4.69
CA ILE A 111 -19.39 -1.77 4.22
C ILE A 111 -19.71 -2.78 5.33
N ALA A 112 -18.69 -3.32 6.02
CA ALA A 112 -18.93 -4.27 7.10
C ALA A 112 -19.77 -3.66 8.24
N THR A 113 -19.52 -2.40 8.60
CA THR A 113 -20.28 -1.72 9.66
C THR A 113 -21.72 -1.42 9.26
N SER A 114 -21.99 -1.11 7.98
CA SER A 114 -23.37 -0.91 7.52
C SER A 114 -24.16 -2.21 7.54
N MET A 115 -23.54 -3.36 7.23
CA MET A 115 -24.15 -4.67 7.40
C MET A 115 -24.51 -4.96 8.86
N VAL A 116 -23.67 -4.57 9.82
CA VAL A 116 -23.95 -4.74 11.26
C VAL A 116 -25.19 -3.96 11.70
N LEU A 117 -25.48 -2.81 11.08
CA LEU A 117 -26.70 -2.04 11.36
C LEU A 117 -27.96 -2.76 10.89
N ILE A 118 -27.86 -3.60 9.86
CA ILE A 118 -28.97 -4.44 9.36
C ILE A 118 -29.17 -5.64 10.29
N SER A 119 -28.09 -6.31 10.69
CA SER A 119 -28.15 -7.42 11.65
C SER A 119 -26.87 -7.52 12.47
N SER A 120 -27.02 -7.60 13.79
CA SER A 120 -25.91 -7.76 14.73
C SER A 120 -25.12 -9.05 14.53
N SER A 121 -25.69 -10.03 13.82
CA SER A 121 -25.02 -11.28 13.47
C SER A 121 -23.79 -11.04 12.58
N TYR A 122 -23.75 -9.97 11.80
CA TYR A 122 -22.63 -9.64 10.89
C TYR A 122 -21.42 -8.99 11.59
N ARG A 123 -21.46 -8.83 12.92
CA ARG A 123 -20.38 -8.19 13.69
C ARG A 123 -18.97 -8.77 13.43
N PRO A 124 -18.78 -10.09 13.27
CA PRO A 124 -17.48 -10.66 12.93
C PRO A 124 -16.84 -10.09 11.65
N LEU A 125 -17.64 -9.68 10.65
CA LEU A 125 -17.15 -9.12 9.39
C LEU A 125 -16.44 -7.77 9.58
N SER A 126 -16.78 -7.01 10.62
CA SER A 126 -16.11 -5.73 10.92
C SER A 126 -14.64 -5.88 11.30
N TYR A 127 -14.24 -7.06 11.79
CA TYR A 127 -12.85 -7.34 12.13
C TYR A 127 -12.05 -7.91 10.95
N LEU A 128 -12.74 -8.48 9.96
CA LEU A 128 -12.13 -9.13 8.78
C LEU A 128 -11.05 -8.28 8.09
N PRO A 129 -11.27 -6.98 7.77
CA PRO A 129 -10.26 -6.18 7.09
C PRO A 129 -8.97 -6.01 7.92
N PHE A 130 -9.06 -5.96 9.26
CA PHE A 130 -7.88 -5.87 10.13
C PHE A 130 -7.07 -7.19 10.17
N TYR A 131 -7.75 -8.33 10.20
CA TYR A 131 -7.08 -9.64 10.16
C TYR A 131 -6.39 -9.88 8.81
N LEU A 132 -7.06 -9.52 7.71
CA LEU A 132 -6.48 -9.61 6.37
C LEU A 132 -5.27 -8.69 6.21
N ALA A 133 -5.37 -7.43 6.67
CA ALA A 133 -4.26 -6.49 6.66
C ALA A 133 -3.06 -7.00 7.49
N SER A 134 -3.31 -7.55 8.69
CA SER A 134 -2.27 -8.13 9.56
C SER A 134 -1.57 -9.32 8.89
N TRP A 135 -2.35 -10.22 8.27
CA TRP A 135 -1.80 -11.36 7.55
C TRP A 135 -1.03 -10.93 6.30
N GLY A 136 -1.47 -9.89 5.61
CA GLY A 136 -0.73 -9.27 4.51
C GLY A 136 0.65 -8.80 4.94
N ILE A 137 0.77 -8.11 6.09
CA ILE A 137 2.07 -7.69 6.65
C ILE A 137 2.99 -8.89 6.91
N ILE A 138 2.47 -9.96 7.52
CA ILE A 138 3.22 -11.19 7.78
C ILE A 138 3.67 -11.84 6.47
N SER A 139 2.78 -11.92 5.47
CA SER A 139 3.08 -12.47 4.14
C SER A 139 4.18 -11.66 3.45
N SER A 140 4.14 -10.33 3.53
CA SER A 140 5.18 -9.45 3.00
C SER A 140 6.51 -9.59 3.74
N LEU A 141 6.52 -9.79 5.06
CA LEU A 141 7.74 -10.04 5.84
C LEU A 141 8.42 -11.34 5.38
N ILE A 142 7.64 -12.40 5.17
CA ILE A 142 8.16 -13.68 4.66
C ILE A 142 8.69 -13.51 3.22
N GLY A 143 7.97 -12.80 2.36
CA GLY A 143 8.41 -12.47 1.00
C GLY A 143 9.74 -11.70 0.97
N ILE A 144 9.91 -10.71 1.87
CA ILE A 144 11.16 -9.96 2.00
C ILE A 144 12.30 -10.85 2.50
N ALA A 145 12.04 -11.72 3.48
CA ALA A 145 13.02 -12.68 3.97
C ALA A 145 13.46 -13.65 2.86
N TRP A 146 12.52 -14.10 2.03
CA TRP A 146 12.79 -14.92 0.85
C TRP A 146 13.71 -14.23 -0.16
N ILE A 147 13.42 -12.98 -0.53
CA ILE A 147 14.25 -12.19 -1.46
C ILE A 147 15.70 -12.09 -0.95
N LYS A 148 15.89 -11.94 0.37
CA LYS A 148 17.23 -11.87 0.98
C LYS A 148 17.96 -13.21 0.99
N GLY A 149 17.24 -14.33 1.07
CA GLY A 149 17.83 -15.68 1.12
C GLY A 149 18.07 -16.33 -0.24
N VAL A 150 17.30 -15.96 -1.26
CA VAL A 150 17.32 -16.64 -2.56
C VAL A 150 18.48 -16.14 -3.45
N ARG A 151 19.22 -17.08 -4.05
CA ARG A 151 20.34 -16.79 -4.96
C ARG A 151 19.90 -16.82 -6.43
N ILE A 152 19.05 -15.89 -6.81
CA ILE A 152 18.72 -15.62 -8.24
C ILE A 152 19.72 -14.60 -8.77
N LYS A 153 20.26 -14.73 -9.98
CA LYS A 153 21.23 -13.75 -10.53
C LYS A 153 20.55 -12.46 -11.00
N ASP A 154 19.44 -12.61 -11.71
CA ASP A 154 18.66 -11.50 -12.26
C ASP A 154 17.91 -10.73 -11.16
N PRO A 155 18.12 -9.40 -11.02
CA PRO A 155 17.43 -8.59 -10.00
C PRO A 155 15.91 -8.60 -10.15
N GLN A 156 15.39 -8.53 -11.38
CA GLN A 156 13.96 -8.47 -11.64
C GLN A 156 13.25 -9.75 -11.22
N SER A 157 13.77 -10.90 -11.65
CA SER A 157 13.27 -12.22 -11.25
C SER A 157 13.35 -12.42 -9.73
N ARG A 158 14.40 -11.90 -9.08
CA ARG A 158 14.52 -11.94 -7.62
C ARG A 158 13.39 -11.18 -6.93
N LEU A 159 13.09 -9.95 -7.38
CA LEU A 159 11.99 -9.14 -6.85
C LEU A 159 10.63 -9.82 -7.07
N ASN A 160 10.37 -10.29 -8.30
CA ASN A 160 9.13 -10.99 -8.64
C ASN A 160 8.90 -12.23 -7.77
N SER A 161 9.96 -13.00 -7.49
CA SER A 161 9.85 -14.20 -6.66
C SER A 161 9.30 -13.92 -5.25
N GLY A 162 9.67 -12.79 -4.64
CA GLY A 162 9.14 -12.39 -3.34
C GLY A 162 7.70 -11.90 -3.42
N THR A 163 7.34 -11.18 -4.48
CA THR A 163 5.95 -10.73 -4.72
C THR A 163 5.01 -11.92 -4.91
N TYR A 164 5.41 -12.90 -5.73
CA TYR A 164 4.62 -14.13 -5.94
C TYR A 164 4.48 -14.95 -4.66
N LEU A 165 5.56 -15.11 -3.89
CA LEU A 165 5.50 -15.81 -2.61
C LEU A 165 4.54 -15.10 -1.63
N GLY A 166 4.63 -13.77 -1.53
CA GLY A 166 3.74 -12.96 -0.72
C GLY A 166 2.27 -13.11 -1.13
N ALA A 167 1.98 -13.11 -2.44
CA ALA A 167 0.64 -13.31 -2.97
C ALA A 167 0.07 -14.71 -2.65
N ILE A 168 0.88 -15.77 -2.83
CA ILE A 168 0.47 -17.15 -2.50
C ILE A 168 0.17 -17.27 -1.00
N LEU A 169 1.01 -16.70 -0.14
CA LEU A 169 0.80 -16.69 1.30
C LEU A 169 -0.46 -15.91 1.68
N MET A 170 -0.70 -14.76 1.04
CA MET A 170 -1.91 -13.96 1.26
C MET A 170 -3.17 -14.75 0.88
N ILE A 171 -3.19 -15.41 -0.29
CA ILE A 171 -4.31 -16.27 -0.71
C ILE A 171 -4.53 -17.39 0.32
N ALA A 172 -3.46 -18.11 0.69
CA ALA A 172 -3.55 -19.21 1.64
C ALA A 172 -4.11 -18.77 3.01
N GLY A 173 -3.59 -17.68 3.60
CA GLY A 173 -4.08 -17.23 4.91
C GLY A 173 -5.45 -16.57 4.85
N SER A 174 -5.78 -15.87 3.77
CA SER A 174 -7.12 -15.29 3.59
C SER A 174 -8.21 -16.38 3.59
N PHE A 175 -7.93 -17.56 3.03
CA PHE A 175 -8.83 -18.72 3.09
C PHE A 175 -9.15 -19.13 4.54
N PHE A 176 -8.13 -19.28 5.38
CA PHE A 176 -8.32 -19.68 6.78
C PHE A 176 -9.03 -18.59 7.60
N ILE A 177 -8.65 -17.33 7.39
CA ILE A 177 -9.27 -16.18 8.06
C ILE A 177 -10.77 -16.11 7.73
N ILE A 178 -11.12 -16.23 6.44
CA ILE A 178 -12.51 -16.18 5.99
C ILE A 178 -13.29 -17.42 6.43
N ARG A 179 -12.67 -18.59 6.49
CA ARG A 179 -13.35 -19.78 7.02
C ARG A 179 -13.70 -19.65 8.50
N TYR A 180 -12.90 -18.90 9.27
CA TYR A 180 -13.11 -18.71 10.70
C TYR A 180 -14.06 -17.55 11.02
N LEU A 181 -13.93 -16.41 10.33
CA LEU A 181 -14.70 -15.17 10.59
C LEU A 181 -15.84 -14.91 9.60
N GLY A 182 -15.82 -15.58 8.46
CA GLY A 182 -16.80 -15.39 7.40
C GLY A 182 -18.20 -15.78 7.86
N ILE A 183 -19.18 -15.10 7.29
CA ILE A 183 -20.61 -15.37 7.51
C ILE A 183 -21.26 -15.42 6.15
N ALA A 184 -22.13 -16.40 5.91
CA ALA A 184 -22.97 -16.41 4.72
C ALA A 184 -23.98 -15.27 4.80
N TYR A 185 -24.07 -14.46 3.75
CA TYR A 185 -24.96 -13.30 3.70
C TYR A 185 -25.87 -13.40 2.48
N GLU A 186 -27.18 -13.41 2.72
CA GLU A 186 -28.22 -13.53 1.69
C GLU A 186 -27.92 -14.65 0.67
N ASN A 187 -27.53 -14.27 -0.56
CA ASN A 187 -27.26 -15.15 -1.70
C ASN A 187 -25.77 -15.52 -1.86
N TYR A 188 -24.89 -15.01 -1.00
CA TYR A 188 -23.46 -15.23 -1.11
C TYR A 188 -22.97 -16.28 -0.12
N SER A 189 -22.17 -17.21 -0.64
CA SER A 189 -21.51 -18.22 0.18
C SER A 189 -20.52 -17.59 1.17
N LEU A 190 -20.18 -18.33 2.22
CA LEU A 190 -19.11 -18.00 3.16
C LEU A 190 -17.81 -17.55 2.48
N LEU A 191 -17.51 -18.15 1.32
CA LEU A 191 -16.29 -17.90 0.53
C LEU A 191 -16.43 -16.73 -0.46
N GLY A 192 -17.55 -16.00 -0.47
CA GLY A 192 -17.73 -14.82 -1.33
C GLY A 192 -16.56 -13.82 -1.23
N PRO A 193 -16.18 -13.37 -0.02
CA PRO A 193 -15.04 -12.48 0.16
C PRO A 193 -13.71 -13.09 -0.29
N PHE A 194 -13.57 -14.41 -0.22
CA PHE A 194 -12.34 -15.10 -0.60
C PHE A 194 -12.12 -15.04 -2.12
N TRP A 195 -13.17 -15.26 -2.90
CA TRP A 195 -13.12 -15.11 -4.35
C TRP A 195 -12.83 -13.68 -4.79
N ALA A 196 -13.37 -12.68 -4.08
CA ALA A 196 -13.06 -11.27 -4.33
C ALA A 196 -11.58 -10.95 -4.06
N ILE A 197 -11.00 -11.48 -2.98
CA ILE A 197 -9.57 -11.32 -2.68
C ILE A 197 -8.71 -11.98 -3.75
N ILE A 198 -9.03 -13.21 -4.18
CA ILE A 198 -8.29 -13.87 -5.26
C ILE A 198 -8.33 -13.03 -6.53
N ALA A 199 -9.49 -12.51 -6.93
CA ALA A 199 -9.63 -11.67 -8.10
C ALA A 199 -8.76 -10.41 -7.98
N GLY A 200 -8.75 -9.75 -6.82
CA GLY A 200 -7.90 -8.59 -6.55
C GLY A 200 -6.41 -8.91 -6.58
N VAL A 201 -5.98 -10.02 -5.96
CA VAL A 201 -4.57 -10.45 -5.94
C VAL A 201 -4.10 -10.81 -7.34
N ILE A 202 -4.89 -11.58 -8.11
CA ILE A 202 -4.53 -11.94 -9.49
C ILE A 202 -4.50 -10.71 -10.39
N SER A 203 -5.43 -9.76 -10.22
CA SER A 203 -5.43 -8.51 -11.00
C SER A 203 -4.23 -7.62 -10.69
N GLY A 204 -3.63 -7.74 -9.51
CA GLY A 204 -2.44 -6.99 -9.11
C GLY A 204 -1.11 -7.65 -9.48
N LEU A 205 -1.12 -8.93 -9.87
CA LEU A 205 0.04 -9.69 -10.34
C LEU A 205 0.21 -9.54 -11.85
#